data_AF-A0A7C7DZY0-F1
#
_entry.id   AF-A0A7C7DZY0-F1
#
_cell.length_a   1.000
_cell.length_b   1.000
_cell.length_c   1.000
_cell.angle_alpha   90.00
_cell.angle_beta   90.00
_cell.angle_gamma   90.00
#
_symmetry.space_group_name_H-M   'P 1'
#
loop_
_entity.id
_entity.type
_entity.pdbx_description
1 polymer ?
#
loop_
_entity_poly.entity_id
_entity_poly.type
_entity_poly.pdbx_seq_one_letter_code
_entity_poly.pdbx_strand_id
1 'polypeptide(L)'
;MKSLILDKWCRGALRALLLVALCLAPLQAVQAAPAAQDAPLPLLLGEFGRANLAEGETVQYALTTPMAGTYTVAFTADGDAANFVLTLVDADGNTLYDDVLQTDTVIDLDAGDYVLTFTAQTEAELGFLVGIEAGTMSADADAPGELFNGAVFTTNDVTEPLHATITLEPSPYPQQALILVQGDTGDVYDVEVTSEESDYYYINTAESEVLQFVTQGGAYTLMVTPTEGGAALQVSVFLSGPAPTLEPGVETTGALDSAEDKDTYQFSVAEAGAVVAVTASADGEASLTLHAGLTPDDQTWSAYGYTEEASVLEFVAPVAGVYYITLQTDAEAGSAYTLLAEVKGQAATLPLDEPTPGTVAGGGRTGYLLDITEPEQFVIVALAGPADQDLDLSIAYYVDGEQVASDSSATTSGREVVSLFAETPGRYIVEVNGAWSDGADYVILALSGALADMMGDNAAPAAAATPTPNSEGELEQWAVAAEASSEYSDDSWSAQQATGEPNTTGIGDDPNAWAAQFADLMEETLVLVYAQAVIPTGIEIHESYNPGAITKIEVLDPNTDAWVVVWEGEADTAGEEVAVFSPALTPVDFATDQVRLTVNEPLITGWNEIDAVKLIGMVE
;
A
#
# COMPACT_ATOMS: atom_id res chain seq x y z
N MET A 1 -3.30 30.45 37.60
CA MET A 1 -3.34 30.17 36.14
C MET A 1 -2.38 29.04 35.76
N LYS A 2 -1.08 29.08 36.06
CA LYS A 2 -0.17 27.92 35.82
C LYS A 2 -0.61 26.59 36.48
N SER A 3 -1.24 26.63 37.65
CA SER A 3 -1.71 25.42 38.36
C SER A 3 -3.03 24.84 37.84
N LEU A 4 -3.85 25.56 37.06
CA LEU A 4 -5.08 24.99 36.48
C LEU A 4 -4.83 24.35 35.11
N ILE A 5 -3.83 24.85 34.38
CA ILE A 5 -3.44 24.32 33.07
C ILE A 5 -2.73 22.97 33.27
N LEU A 6 -1.75 22.88 34.18
CA LEU A 6 -1.11 21.59 34.53
C LEU A 6 -2.10 20.56 35.11
N ASP A 7 -3.07 20.99 35.92
CA ASP A 7 -4.01 20.06 36.60
C ASP A 7 -5.16 19.58 35.67
N LYS A 8 -5.49 20.35 34.62
CA LYS A 8 -6.32 19.88 33.49
C LYS A 8 -5.53 18.93 32.59
N TRP A 9 -4.25 19.25 32.29
CA TRP A 9 -3.36 18.43 31.47
C TRP A 9 -3.10 17.06 32.11
N CYS A 10 -2.73 16.97 33.39
CA CYS A 10 -2.47 15.68 34.05
C CYS A 10 -3.71 14.76 34.17
N ARG A 11 -4.95 15.30 34.11
CA ARG A 11 -6.17 14.47 34.12
C ARG A 11 -6.69 14.13 32.73
N GLY A 12 -6.47 15.01 31.75
CA GLY A 12 -6.78 14.81 30.34
C GLY A 12 -5.77 13.90 29.65
N ALA A 13 -4.47 14.20 29.78
CA ALA A 13 -3.37 13.42 29.21
C ALA A 13 -3.33 11.97 29.71
N LEU A 14 -3.54 11.72 31.01
CA LEU A 14 -3.56 10.35 31.56
C LEU A 14 -4.76 9.53 31.06
N ARG A 15 -5.89 10.18 30.71
CA ARG A 15 -7.04 9.52 30.09
C ARG A 15 -6.82 9.32 28.58
N ALA A 16 -6.31 10.34 27.90
CA ALA A 16 -5.91 10.32 26.50
C ALA A 16 -4.92 9.19 26.18
N LEU A 17 -3.85 9.09 26.98
CA LEU A 17 -2.81 8.07 26.82
C LEU A 17 -3.34 6.66 27.12
N LEU A 18 -4.26 6.52 28.09
CA LEU A 18 -4.89 5.23 28.39
C LEU A 18 -5.84 4.78 27.26
N LEU A 19 -6.63 5.70 26.70
CA LEU A 19 -7.53 5.42 25.56
C LEU A 19 -6.75 5.04 24.30
N VAL A 20 -5.67 5.76 23.97
CA VAL A 20 -4.83 5.44 22.80
C VAL A 20 -4.01 4.16 23.03
N ALA A 21 -3.54 3.90 24.26
CA ALA A 21 -2.86 2.65 24.59
C ALA A 21 -3.79 1.43 24.52
N LEU A 22 -5.08 1.59 24.87
CA LEU A 22 -6.10 0.55 24.70
C LEU A 22 -6.36 0.24 23.22
N CYS A 23 -6.32 1.24 22.33
CA CYS A 23 -6.46 1.03 20.88
C CYS A 23 -5.22 0.41 20.20
N LEU A 24 -4.11 0.21 20.92
CA LEU A 24 -2.85 -0.27 20.36
C LEU A 24 -2.33 -1.52 21.09
N ALA A 25 -3.23 -2.37 21.57
CA ALA A 25 -2.92 -3.68 22.10
C ALA A 25 -2.81 -4.70 20.94
N PRO A 26 -2.25 -5.91 21.16
CA PRO A 26 -2.21 -6.64 22.43
C PRO A 26 -0.93 -6.44 23.23
N LEU A 27 -1.12 -5.88 24.42
CA LEU A 27 -0.17 -5.66 25.50
C LEU A 27 0.44 -6.95 26.12
N GLN A 28 0.35 -8.12 25.50
CA GLN A 28 0.84 -9.38 26.10
C GLN A 28 1.62 -10.31 25.18
N ALA A 29 2.06 -9.84 24.00
CA ALA A 29 2.98 -10.64 23.21
C ALA A 29 4.34 -10.74 23.93
N VAL A 30 4.69 -11.96 24.31
CA VAL A 30 5.99 -12.36 24.85
C VAL A 30 7.07 -12.04 23.80
N GLN A 31 7.48 -10.79 23.71
CA GLN A 31 8.74 -10.45 23.09
C GLN A 31 9.82 -10.88 24.06
N ALA A 32 10.67 -11.81 23.62
CA ALA A 32 11.91 -12.12 24.32
C ALA A 32 12.67 -10.81 24.60
N ALA A 33 13.41 -10.78 25.71
CA ALA A 33 14.29 -9.67 26.06
C ALA A 33 15.03 -9.16 24.80
N PRO A 34 15.07 -7.84 24.54
CA PRO A 34 15.66 -7.32 23.32
C PRO A 34 17.11 -7.79 23.23
N ALA A 35 17.49 -8.30 22.05
CA ALA A 35 18.87 -8.58 21.76
C ALA A 35 19.71 -7.29 21.96
N ALA A 36 20.99 -7.44 22.32
CA ALA A 36 21.89 -6.30 22.42
C ALA A 36 21.83 -5.46 21.14
N GLN A 37 21.49 -4.17 21.26
CA GLN A 37 21.34 -3.28 20.13
C GLN A 37 22.70 -2.83 19.59
N ASP A 38 22.94 -3.05 18.29
CA ASP A 38 24.13 -2.54 17.59
C ASP A 38 24.02 -1.02 17.29
N ALA A 39 22.79 -0.49 17.23
CA ALA A 39 22.46 0.92 17.05
C ALA A 39 21.08 1.26 17.67
N PRO A 40 20.79 2.54 17.99
CA PRO A 40 19.46 2.96 18.45
C PRO A 40 18.37 2.68 17.39
N LEU A 41 17.18 2.30 17.85
CA LEU A 41 16.01 2.11 16.97
C LEU A 41 15.49 3.47 16.49
N PRO A 42 15.15 3.64 15.21
CA PRO A 42 14.51 4.87 14.74
C PRO A 42 13.14 5.05 15.44
N LEU A 43 12.83 6.28 15.82
CA LEU A 43 11.55 6.66 16.43
C LEU A 43 11.09 7.98 15.80
N LEU A 44 9.92 7.97 15.15
CA LEU A 44 9.30 9.21 14.68
C LEU A 44 8.70 9.99 15.85
N LEU A 45 8.58 11.32 15.74
CA LEU A 45 7.91 12.10 16.77
C LEU A 45 6.43 11.68 16.85
N GLY A 46 5.89 11.53 18.05
CA GLY A 46 4.53 11.02 18.27
C GLY A 46 4.35 9.51 18.05
N GLU A 47 5.41 8.79 17.69
CA GLU A 47 5.40 7.34 17.54
C GLU A 47 5.52 6.64 18.90
N PHE A 48 4.80 5.53 19.08
CA PHE A 48 4.91 4.71 20.29
C PHE A 48 6.18 3.86 20.26
N GLY A 49 7.09 4.11 21.21
CA GLY A 49 8.23 3.25 21.48
C GLY A 49 7.89 2.19 22.53
N ARG A 50 8.32 0.94 22.32
CA ARG A 50 7.96 -0.20 23.18
C ARG A 50 9.09 -1.20 23.35
N ALA A 51 9.25 -1.75 24.56
CA ALA A 51 10.19 -2.84 24.82
C ALA A 51 9.85 -3.60 26.11
N ASN A 52 10.05 -4.93 26.12
CA ASN A 52 10.04 -5.72 27.35
C ASN A 52 11.47 -5.87 27.87
N LEU A 53 11.77 -5.33 29.06
CA LEU A 53 13.14 -5.30 29.59
C LEU A 53 13.23 -6.08 30.90
N ALA A 54 14.25 -6.93 31.02
CA ALA A 54 14.66 -7.49 32.30
C ALA A 54 15.41 -6.45 33.15
N GLU A 55 15.53 -6.70 34.46
CA GLU A 55 16.27 -5.81 35.38
C GLU A 55 17.72 -5.59 34.88
N GLY A 56 18.07 -4.32 34.68
CA GLY A 56 19.39 -3.87 34.23
C GLY A 56 19.58 -3.83 32.71
N GLU A 57 18.59 -4.27 31.92
CA GLU A 57 18.63 -4.15 30.46
C GLU A 57 18.35 -2.72 30.01
N THR A 58 18.85 -2.41 28.81
CA THR A 58 18.76 -1.08 28.21
C THR A 58 18.24 -1.16 26.79
N VAL A 59 17.44 -0.19 26.40
CA VAL A 59 17.01 0.03 25.02
C VAL A 59 17.24 1.49 24.63
N GLN A 60 17.64 1.72 23.38
CA GLN A 60 17.95 3.02 22.81
C GLN A 60 17.06 3.32 21.61
N TYR A 61 16.60 4.56 21.53
CA TYR A 61 15.83 5.12 20.41
C TYR A 61 16.49 6.39 19.89
N ALA A 62 16.54 6.56 18.57
CA ALA A 62 16.95 7.78 17.90
C ALA A 62 15.71 8.59 17.51
N LEU A 63 15.64 9.83 17.98
CA LEU A 63 14.54 10.76 17.74
C LEU A 63 15.07 12.03 17.09
N THR A 64 14.40 12.51 16.05
CA THR A 64 14.65 13.84 15.47
C THR A 64 13.53 14.78 15.88
N THR A 65 13.87 15.97 16.38
CA THR A 65 12.88 17.01 16.69
C THR A 65 12.91 18.10 15.60
N PRO A 66 11.76 18.47 15.03
CA PRO A 66 11.72 19.42 13.91
C PRO A 66 11.88 20.88 14.37
N MET A 67 11.64 21.17 15.66
CA MET A 67 11.62 22.52 16.19
C MET A 67 12.09 22.59 17.64
N ALA A 68 12.57 23.77 18.03
CA ALA A 68 12.83 24.06 19.43
C ALA A 68 11.52 24.20 20.20
N GLY A 69 11.43 23.59 21.38
CA GLY A 69 10.21 23.60 22.18
C GLY A 69 10.30 22.74 23.44
N THR A 70 9.18 22.66 24.15
CA THR A 70 9.04 21.84 25.34
C THR A 70 8.37 20.53 24.97
N TYR A 71 9.15 19.46 24.97
CA TYR A 71 8.70 18.11 24.64
C TYR A 71 8.32 17.35 25.90
N THR A 72 7.35 16.45 25.77
CA THR A 72 6.95 15.52 26.82
C THR A 72 7.25 14.10 26.38
N VAL A 73 8.07 13.40 27.15
CA VAL A 73 8.19 11.94 27.09
C VAL A 73 7.14 11.38 28.03
N ALA A 74 6.06 10.84 27.48
CA ALA A 74 4.94 10.30 28.22
C ALA A 74 5.07 8.77 28.33
N PHE A 75 5.04 8.24 29.54
CA PHE A 75 5.00 6.79 29.78
C PHE A 75 3.57 6.27 29.61
N THR A 76 3.40 5.20 28.84
CA THR A 76 2.10 4.70 28.37
C THR A 76 1.83 3.23 28.66
N ALA A 77 2.83 2.48 29.13
CA ALA A 77 2.64 1.07 29.47
C ALA A 77 1.93 0.90 30.82
N ASP A 78 1.41 -0.31 31.04
CA ASP A 78 0.92 -0.72 32.34
C ASP A 78 2.10 -0.86 33.33
N GLY A 79 2.02 -0.14 34.45
CA GLY A 79 3.03 -0.22 35.51
C GLY A 79 3.46 1.14 36.04
N ASP A 80 4.69 1.19 36.55
CA ASP A 80 5.28 2.40 37.13
C ASP A 80 6.43 2.89 36.25
N ALA A 81 6.31 4.12 35.74
CA ALA A 81 7.38 4.78 34.98
C ALA A 81 8.71 4.78 35.77
N ALA A 82 8.65 4.82 37.10
CA ALA A 82 9.82 4.80 37.97
C ALA A 82 10.63 3.48 37.90
N ASN A 83 10.10 2.46 37.23
CA ASN A 83 10.84 1.25 36.89
C ASN A 83 11.91 1.50 35.82
N PHE A 84 11.98 2.69 35.22
CA PHE A 84 12.96 3.03 34.20
C PHE A 84 13.75 4.28 34.58
N VAL A 85 15.03 4.31 34.21
CA VAL A 85 15.85 5.53 34.15
C VAL A 85 15.92 5.96 32.69
N LEU A 86 15.60 7.22 32.42
CA LEU A 86 15.76 7.83 31.10
C LEU A 86 17.04 8.65 31.08
N THR A 87 17.91 8.37 30.12
CA THR A 87 19.04 9.22 29.76
C THR A 87 18.83 9.75 28.35
N LEU A 88 18.84 11.07 28.17
CA LEU A 88 18.69 11.74 26.87
C LEU A 88 19.98 12.47 26.51
N VAL A 89 20.50 12.20 25.31
CA VAL A 89 21.78 12.71 24.82
C VAL A 89 21.58 13.38 23.46
N ASP A 90 22.20 14.54 23.24
CA ASP A 90 22.20 15.24 21.95
C ASP A 90 23.21 14.64 20.95
N ALA A 91 23.17 15.10 19.70
CA ALA A 91 24.10 14.68 18.63
C ALA A 91 25.60 14.88 18.97
N ASP A 92 25.93 15.81 19.88
CA ASP A 92 27.30 16.09 20.32
C ASP A 92 27.75 15.17 21.49
N GLY A 93 26.85 14.34 22.01
CA GLY A 93 27.10 13.44 23.14
C GLY A 93 26.90 14.10 24.51
N ASN A 94 26.27 15.27 24.59
CA ASN A 94 25.97 15.92 25.86
C ASN A 94 24.69 15.35 26.45
N THR A 95 24.75 14.93 27.71
CA THR A 95 23.57 14.49 28.47
C THR A 95 22.71 15.69 28.84
N LEU A 96 21.47 15.70 28.35
CA LEU A 96 20.47 16.74 28.62
C LEU A 96 19.50 16.33 29.74
N TYR A 97 19.26 15.02 29.90
CA TYR A 97 18.44 14.45 30.96
C TYR A 97 19.05 13.12 31.42
N ASP A 98 19.04 12.86 32.72
CA ASP A 98 19.50 11.60 33.33
C ASP A 98 18.87 11.45 34.72
N ASP A 99 17.66 10.90 34.76
CA ASP A 99 16.92 10.67 36.00
C ASP A 99 15.88 9.55 35.80
N VAL A 100 15.27 9.11 36.91
CA VAL A 100 14.13 8.20 36.91
C VAL A 100 13.01 8.78 36.04
N LEU A 101 12.49 7.97 35.12
CA LEU A 101 11.40 8.35 34.23
C LEU A 101 10.16 8.68 35.07
N GLN A 102 9.57 9.84 34.79
CA GLN A 102 8.26 10.21 35.34
C GLN A 102 7.18 9.85 34.33
N THR A 103 5.93 9.73 34.78
CA THR A 103 4.78 9.53 33.89
C THR A 103 4.76 10.55 32.76
N ASP A 104 5.01 11.83 33.09
CA ASP A 104 5.21 12.91 32.13
C ASP A 104 6.58 13.54 32.38
N THR A 105 7.57 13.20 31.57
CA THR A 105 8.91 13.80 31.66
C THR A 105 9.02 14.95 30.67
N VAL A 106 9.08 16.17 31.18
CA VAL A 106 9.09 17.40 30.37
C VAL A 106 10.52 17.91 30.17
N ILE A 107 10.92 18.12 28.91
CA ILE A 107 12.29 18.47 28.53
C ILE A 107 12.24 19.56 27.45
N ASP A 108 13.01 20.64 27.64
CA ASP A 108 13.21 21.64 26.59
C ASP A 108 14.31 21.15 25.62
N LEU A 109 13.97 21.03 24.34
CA LEU A 109 14.88 20.59 23.28
C LEU A 109 14.95 21.65 22.18
N ASP A 110 16.10 21.75 21.52
CA ASP A 110 16.23 22.47 20.25
C ASP A 110 15.81 21.54 19.10
N ALA A 111 15.80 22.04 17.85
CA ALA A 111 15.65 21.18 16.68
C ALA A 111 16.95 20.38 16.46
N GLY A 112 16.86 19.06 16.31
CA GLY A 112 18.01 18.20 16.03
C GLY A 112 17.81 16.75 16.43
N ASP A 113 18.92 16.01 16.43
CA ASP A 113 18.92 14.56 16.68
C ASP A 113 19.27 14.25 18.13
N TYR A 114 18.54 13.30 18.71
CA TYR A 114 18.66 12.86 20.10
C TYR A 114 18.65 11.35 20.21
N VAL A 115 19.32 10.83 21.24
CA VAL A 115 19.24 9.43 21.64
C VAL A 115 18.60 9.34 23.02
N LEU A 116 17.47 8.63 23.10
CA LEU A 116 16.79 8.27 24.34
C LEU A 116 17.24 6.87 24.74
N THR A 117 17.82 6.74 25.93
CA THR A 117 18.20 5.44 26.52
C THR A 117 17.34 5.18 27.74
N PHE A 118 16.60 4.06 27.74
CA PHE A 118 15.83 3.60 28.88
C PHE A 118 16.54 2.42 29.53
N THR A 119 16.75 2.49 30.85
CA THR A 119 17.37 1.42 31.65
C THR A 119 16.37 0.89 32.67
N ALA A 120 16.01 -0.39 32.56
CA ALA A 120 15.09 -1.04 33.46
C ALA A 120 15.70 -1.27 34.85
N GLN A 121 14.98 -0.85 35.89
CA GLN A 121 15.32 -1.04 37.32
C GLN A 121 14.71 -2.34 37.88
N THR A 122 13.78 -2.94 37.15
CA THR A 122 13.12 -4.23 37.42
C THR A 122 12.64 -4.77 36.08
N GLU A 123 12.29 -6.06 36.03
CA GLU A 123 11.55 -6.61 34.89
C GLU A 123 10.23 -5.84 34.72
N ALA A 124 10.05 -5.18 33.57
CA ALA A 124 8.90 -4.34 33.27
C ALA A 124 8.75 -4.10 31.76
N GLU A 125 7.53 -3.80 31.33
CA GLU A 125 7.22 -3.32 30.00
C GLU A 125 7.43 -1.80 29.92
N LEU A 126 8.20 -1.37 28.92
CA LEU A 126 8.34 0.01 28.52
C LEU A 126 7.34 0.29 27.41
N GLY A 127 6.51 1.31 27.60
CA GLY A 127 5.73 1.96 26.56
C GLY A 127 5.85 3.46 26.76
N PHE A 128 6.15 4.19 25.70
CA PHE A 128 6.22 5.65 25.75
C PHE A 128 5.93 6.28 24.39
N LEU A 129 5.68 7.58 24.39
CA LEU A 129 5.73 8.42 23.20
C LEU A 129 6.39 9.76 23.52
N VAL A 130 6.85 10.46 22.48
CA VAL A 130 7.37 11.83 22.61
C VAL A 130 6.50 12.78 21.81
N GLY A 131 5.96 13.81 22.45
CA GLY A 131 5.09 14.79 21.79
C GLY A 131 5.36 16.21 22.23
N ILE A 132 4.73 17.17 21.54
CA ILE A 132 4.89 18.61 21.79
C ILE A 132 3.54 19.33 21.59
N GLU A 133 3.26 20.31 22.45
CA GLU A 133 2.14 21.23 22.23
C GLU A 133 2.54 22.27 21.17
N ALA A 134 2.22 21.97 19.92
CA ALA A 134 2.54 22.76 18.74
C ALA A 134 1.53 22.48 17.62
N GLY A 135 1.62 23.26 16.55
CA GLY A 135 0.67 23.21 15.44
C GLY A 135 -0.48 24.20 15.58
N THR A 136 -1.33 24.27 14.56
CA THR A 136 -2.43 25.22 14.45
C THR A 136 -3.61 24.60 13.72
N MET A 137 -4.80 25.14 13.96
CA MET A 137 -6.00 24.89 13.16
C MET A 137 -6.69 26.23 12.85
N SER A 138 -7.44 26.29 11.76
CA SER A 138 -8.07 27.52 11.25
C SER A 138 -9.56 27.30 10.96
N ALA A 139 -10.38 28.33 11.16
CA ALA A 139 -11.79 28.29 10.72
C ALA A 139 -11.94 28.62 9.22
N ASP A 140 -10.87 29.05 8.55
CA ASP A 140 -10.83 29.31 7.12
C ASP A 140 -10.39 28.04 6.38
N ALA A 141 -11.33 27.39 5.67
CA ALA A 141 -11.06 26.18 4.92
C ALA A 141 -10.07 26.41 3.75
N ASP A 142 -9.99 27.63 3.22
CA ASP A 142 -9.05 27.99 2.15
C ASP A 142 -7.63 28.29 2.69
N ALA A 143 -7.49 28.35 4.03
CA ALA A 143 -6.24 28.57 4.74
C ALA A 143 -6.20 27.70 6.01
N PRO A 144 -6.10 26.36 5.87
CA PRO A 144 -6.06 25.45 7.00
C PRO A 144 -4.81 25.68 7.86
N GLY A 145 -4.89 25.28 9.13
CA GLY A 145 -3.70 25.22 9.99
C GLY A 145 -2.79 24.05 9.65
N GLU A 146 -1.74 23.85 10.44
CA GLU A 146 -0.76 22.77 10.26
C GLU A 146 -0.64 21.91 11.51
N LEU A 147 -0.71 20.60 11.34
CA LEU A 147 -0.41 19.59 12.36
C LEU A 147 0.60 18.58 11.77
N PHE A 148 1.28 17.85 12.65
CA PHE A 148 2.29 16.87 12.28
C PHE A 148 2.36 15.76 13.33
N ASN A 149 3.05 14.65 13.03
CA ASN A 149 3.20 13.54 13.98
C ASN A 149 3.81 14.01 15.31
N GLY A 150 3.12 13.71 16.41
CA GLY A 150 3.44 14.13 17.78
C GLY A 150 3.01 15.54 18.18
N ALA A 151 2.34 16.28 17.29
CA ALA A 151 1.74 17.56 17.61
C ALA A 151 0.48 17.40 18.48
N VAL A 152 0.32 18.31 19.44
CA VAL A 152 -0.89 18.48 20.24
C VAL A 152 -1.36 19.92 20.11
N PHE A 153 -2.55 20.11 19.55
CA PHE A 153 -3.22 21.40 19.46
C PHE A 153 -4.32 21.50 20.51
N THR A 154 -4.40 22.65 21.21
CA THR A 154 -5.49 22.93 22.16
C THR A 154 -6.12 24.28 21.89
N THR A 155 -7.43 24.37 22.03
CA THR A 155 -8.19 25.63 21.95
C THR A 155 -9.46 25.57 22.79
N ASN A 156 -10.12 26.71 22.96
CA ASN A 156 -11.40 26.83 23.66
C ASN A 156 -12.41 27.58 22.79
N ASP A 157 -13.69 27.48 23.16
CA ASP A 157 -14.80 28.20 22.52
C ASP A 157 -14.91 27.90 21.00
N VAL A 158 -14.90 26.62 20.63
CA VAL A 158 -15.05 26.15 19.25
C VAL A 158 -16.51 26.23 18.85
N THR A 159 -16.83 27.13 17.92
CA THR A 159 -18.22 27.42 17.50
C THR A 159 -18.45 27.20 16.00
N GLU A 160 -17.38 27.02 15.24
CA GLU A 160 -17.35 26.78 13.80
C GLU A 160 -16.35 25.63 13.53
N PRO A 161 -16.44 24.94 12.38
CA PRO A 161 -15.46 23.92 12.00
C PRO A 161 -14.02 24.45 11.99
N LEU A 162 -13.08 23.60 12.37
CA LEU A 162 -11.65 23.90 12.31
C LEU A 162 -10.95 22.94 11.34
N HIS A 163 -10.03 23.48 10.56
CA HIS A 163 -9.33 22.81 9.48
C HIS A 163 -7.82 22.81 9.71
N ALA A 164 -7.16 21.71 9.39
CA ALA A 164 -5.71 21.60 9.35
C ALA A 164 -5.23 20.63 8.26
N THR A 165 -4.02 20.84 7.76
CA THR A 165 -3.26 19.83 7.04
C THR A 165 -2.38 19.08 8.04
N ILE A 166 -2.54 17.77 8.14
CA ILE A 166 -1.67 16.89 8.91
C ILE A 166 -0.55 16.41 7.98
N THR A 167 0.71 16.67 8.35
CA THR A 167 1.87 16.13 7.64
C THR A 167 2.51 15.03 8.46
N LEU A 168 2.51 13.80 7.95
CA LEU A 168 3.13 12.65 8.60
C LEU A 168 4.45 12.32 7.92
N GLU A 169 5.51 12.19 8.72
CA GLU A 169 6.83 11.81 8.22
C GLU A 169 6.81 10.42 7.55
N PRO A 170 7.56 10.22 6.45
CA PRO A 170 7.66 8.92 5.79
C PRO A 170 8.18 7.82 6.72
N SER A 171 7.52 6.67 6.69
CA SER A 171 7.85 5.50 7.49
C SER A 171 8.35 4.36 6.60
N PRO A 172 9.37 3.58 7.01
CA PRO A 172 9.83 2.41 6.27
C PRO A 172 8.88 1.21 6.39
N TYR A 173 7.82 1.32 7.19
CA TYR A 173 6.79 0.31 7.38
C TYR A 173 5.40 0.98 7.45
N PRO A 174 4.35 0.30 6.96
CA PRO A 174 2.98 0.68 7.27
C PRO A 174 2.74 0.75 8.78
N GLN A 175 2.04 1.77 9.23
CA GLN A 175 1.60 1.92 10.61
C GLN A 175 0.26 2.66 10.69
N GLN A 176 -0.38 2.66 11.87
CA GLN A 176 -1.62 3.40 12.08
C GLN A 176 -1.30 4.84 12.50
N ALA A 177 -1.92 5.81 11.84
CA ALA A 177 -2.07 7.16 12.36
C ALA A 177 -3.26 7.20 13.32
N LEU A 178 -3.09 7.80 14.50
CA LEU A 178 -4.13 7.94 15.50
C LEU A 178 -4.39 9.42 15.75
N ILE A 179 -5.56 9.89 15.34
CA ILE A 179 -6.02 11.26 15.56
C ILE A 179 -6.97 11.23 16.75
N LEU A 180 -6.44 11.60 17.91
CA LEU A 180 -7.21 11.72 19.14
C LEU A 180 -7.86 13.10 19.21
N VAL A 181 -9.18 13.15 19.31
CA VAL A 181 -9.98 14.38 19.42
C VAL A 181 -10.80 14.34 20.70
N GLN A 182 -10.58 15.33 21.57
CA GLN A 182 -11.21 15.39 22.89
C GLN A 182 -11.73 16.79 23.22
N GLY A 183 -12.80 16.86 24.01
CA GLY A 183 -13.30 18.11 24.58
C GLY A 183 -13.58 18.06 26.07
N ASP A 184 -14.13 19.14 26.62
CA ASP A 184 -14.64 19.15 27.99
C ASP A 184 -15.95 18.32 28.06
N THR A 185 -16.43 18.02 29.27
CA THR A 185 -17.66 17.21 29.44
C THR A 185 -18.87 17.81 28.72
N GLY A 186 -19.46 17.04 27.81
CA GLY A 186 -20.62 17.44 27.00
C GLY A 186 -20.25 18.05 25.65
N ASP A 187 -18.95 18.14 25.33
CA ASP A 187 -18.48 18.47 23.99
C ASP A 187 -18.49 17.19 23.12
N VAL A 188 -19.00 17.31 21.89
CA VAL A 188 -19.02 16.25 20.88
C VAL A 188 -18.60 16.86 19.55
N TYR A 189 -17.72 16.16 18.83
CA TYR A 189 -17.17 16.58 17.56
C TYR A 189 -17.39 15.51 16.49
N ASP A 190 -17.67 15.95 15.26
CA ASP A 190 -17.44 15.14 14.06
C ASP A 190 -16.00 15.38 13.60
N VAL A 191 -15.28 14.32 13.26
CA VAL A 191 -13.88 14.37 12.82
C VAL A 191 -13.80 13.70 11.46
N GLU A 192 -13.28 14.43 10.47
CA GLU A 192 -13.14 13.99 9.09
C GLU A 192 -11.68 14.11 8.68
N VAL A 193 -11.12 13.03 8.13
CA VAL A 193 -9.77 13.01 7.53
C VAL A 193 -9.88 12.56 6.09
N THR A 194 -9.19 13.25 5.18
CA THR A 194 -9.13 12.88 3.75
C THR A 194 -7.69 12.83 3.27
N SER A 195 -7.33 11.74 2.57
CA SER A 195 -6.01 11.58 1.92
C SER A 195 -5.97 12.32 0.58
N GLU A 196 -4.77 12.51 0.00
CA GLU A 196 -4.63 13.03 -1.36
C GLU A 196 -5.24 12.09 -2.43
N GLU A 197 -5.33 10.80 -2.11
CA GLU A 197 -5.94 9.75 -2.94
C GLU A 197 -7.47 9.65 -2.74
N SER A 198 -8.07 10.59 -1.99
CA SER A 198 -9.50 10.66 -1.70
C SER A 198 -10.04 9.56 -0.79
N ASP A 199 -9.18 8.87 -0.02
CA ASP A 199 -9.65 8.07 1.12
C ASP A 199 -10.30 8.98 2.14
N TYR A 200 -11.39 8.51 2.74
CA TYR A 200 -12.17 9.28 3.70
C TYR A 200 -12.38 8.51 4.98
N TYR A 201 -11.99 9.11 6.10
CA TYR A 201 -12.13 8.57 7.44
C TYR A 201 -13.00 9.50 8.28
N TYR A 202 -13.88 8.91 9.09
CA TYR A 202 -14.84 9.66 9.90
C TYR A 202 -15.09 9.00 11.25
N ILE A 203 -15.18 9.82 12.29
CA ILE A 203 -15.71 9.43 13.60
C ILE A 203 -16.62 10.52 14.16
N ASN A 204 -17.46 10.15 15.12
CA ASN A 204 -18.10 11.07 16.04
C ASN A 204 -17.61 10.80 17.48
N THR A 205 -17.19 11.84 18.20
CA THR A 205 -16.56 11.68 19.53
C THR A 205 -17.52 11.26 20.65
N ALA A 206 -18.83 11.11 20.38
CA ALA A 206 -19.75 10.45 21.30
C ALA A 206 -19.62 8.92 21.27
N GLU A 207 -19.06 8.38 20.17
CA GLU A 207 -18.86 6.94 19.96
C GLU A 207 -17.38 6.57 20.16
N SER A 208 -16.46 7.28 19.51
CA SER A 208 -15.02 7.08 19.65
C SER A 208 -14.27 8.41 19.64
N GLU A 209 -13.33 8.60 20.57
CA GLU A 209 -12.45 9.78 20.59
C GLU A 209 -11.23 9.64 19.67
N VAL A 210 -11.01 8.47 19.07
CA VAL A 210 -9.82 8.16 18.26
C VAL A 210 -10.24 7.76 16.85
N LEU A 211 -9.77 8.52 15.86
CA LEU A 211 -9.83 8.16 14.45
C LEU A 211 -8.51 7.49 14.07
N GLN A 212 -8.58 6.32 13.45
CA GLN A 212 -7.41 5.53 13.05
C GLN A 212 -7.43 5.18 11.57
N PHE A 213 -6.27 5.23 10.92
CA PHE A 213 -6.08 4.79 9.53
C PHE A 213 -4.64 4.39 9.25
N VAL A 214 -4.44 3.54 8.26
CA VAL A 214 -3.11 3.09 7.82
C VAL A 214 -2.40 4.20 7.04
N THR A 215 -1.11 4.37 7.29
CA THR A 215 -0.26 5.34 6.61
C THR A 215 1.19 4.84 6.50
N GLN A 216 1.91 5.36 5.51
CA GLN A 216 3.38 5.32 5.45
C GLN A 216 3.99 6.73 5.44
N GLY A 217 3.22 7.75 5.83
CA GLY A 217 3.54 9.16 5.68
C GLY A 217 2.63 9.85 4.65
N GLY A 218 2.81 11.15 4.47
CA GLY A 218 2.05 11.95 3.51
C GLY A 218 1.28 13.10 4.15
N ALA A 219 0.46 13.77 3.34
CA ALA A 219 -0.38 14.89 3.76
C ALA A 219 -1.86 14.48 3.80
N TYR A 220 -2.56 14.92 4.85
CA TYR A 220 -3.99 14.63 5.05
C TYR A 220 -4.74 15.91 5.42
N THR A 221 -5.95 16.07 4.89
CA THR A 221 -6.84 17.16 5.30
C THR A 221 -7.65 16.71 6.51
N LEU A 222 -7.62 17.48 7.60
CA LEU A 222 -8.41 17.28 8.80
C LEU A 222 -9.47 18.37 8.90
N MET A 223 -10.71 17.97 9.20
CA MET A 223 -11.78 18.87 9.64
C MET A 223 -12.38 18.36 10.96
N VAL A 224 -12.54 19.26 11.92
CA VAL A 224 -13.19 18.97 13.22
C VAL A 224 -14.36 19.92 13.40
N THR A 225 -15.58 19.38 13.52
CA THR A 225 -16.82 20.15 13.62
C THR A 225 -17.50 19.94 14.96
N PRO A 226 -17.76 20.98 15.77
CA PRO A 226 -18.52 20.84 17.01
C PRO A 226 -20.00 20.52 16.72
N THR A 227 -20.50 19.41 17.25
CA THR A 227 -21.91 18.99 17.11
C THR A 227 -22.72 19.15 18.40
N GLU A 228 -22.08 19.01 19.56
CA GLU A 228 -22.60 19.38 20.87
C GLU A 228 -21.52 20.11 21.67
N GLY A 229 -21.90 21.13 22.45
CA GLY A 229 -20.93 21.88 23.25
C GLY A 229 -19.96 22.71 22.40
N GLY A 230 -18.66 22.50 22.62
CA GLY A 230 -17.55 23.25 22.00
C GLY A 230 -16.75 24.09 23.00
N ALA A 231 -16.79 23.74 24.30
CA ALA A 231 -16.11 24.53 25.33
C ALA A 231 -14.59 24.42 25.24
N ALA A 232 -14.07 23.23 24.95
CA ALA A 232 -12.66 22.96 24.76
C ALA A 232 -12.43 21.92 23.66
N LEU A 233 -11.34 22.05 22.93
CA LEU A 233 -10.90 21.08 21.93
C LEU A 233 -9.41 20.81 22.12
N GLN A 234 -9.06 19.53 22.11
CA GLN A 234 -7.70 19.02 21.95
C GLN A 234 -7.69 18.10 20.73
N VAL A 235 -6.68 18.27 19.87
CA VAL A 235 -6.37 17.35 18.78
C VAL A 235 -4.92 16.91 18.93
N SER A 236 -4.69 15.60 19.01
CA SER A 236 -3.36 15.00 19.09
C SER A 236 -3.14 14.03 17.93
N VAL A 237 -1.96 14.08 17.32
CA VAL A 237 -1.57 13.21 16.20
C VAL A 237 -0.50 12.24 16.67
N PHE A 238 -0.79 10.95 16.66
CA PHE A 238 0.15 9.89 17.06
C PHE A 238 0.34 8.87 15.94
N LEU A 239 1.41 8.09 16.07
CA LEU A 239 1.76 7.00 15.18
C LEU A 239 1.94 5.73 16.00
N SER A 240 1.34 4.61 15.57
CA SER A 240 1.40 3.35 16.34
C SER A 240 2.79 2.78 16.51
N GLY A 241 3.72 3.14 15.61
CA GLY A 241 4.92 2.36 15.36
C GLY A 241 4.61 1.10 14.55
N PRO A 242 5.62 0.24 14.33
CA PRO A 242 5.44 -0.99 13.59
C PRO A 242 4.53 -1.95 14.36
N ALA A 243 3.73 -2.74 13.64
CA ALA A 243 2.90 -3.76 14.27
C ALA A 243 3.78 -4.74 15.08
N PRO A 244 3.30 -5.24 16.24
CA PRO A 244 4.03 -6.24 17.01
C PRO A 244 4.36 -7.47 16.16
N THR A 245 5.58 -7.97 16.29
CA THR A 245 6.06 -9.11 15.49
C THR A 245 5.67 -10.43 16.15
N LEU A 246 5.00 -11.32 15.41
CA LEU A 246 4.78 -12.71 15.78
C LEU A 246 6.02 -13.52 15.44
N GLU A 247 6.54 -14.23 16.43
CA GLU A 247 7.59 -15.22 16.23
C GLU A 247 6.98 -16.53 15.71
N PRO A 248 7.34 -17.01 14.51
CA PRO A 248 6.77 -18.22 13.96
C PRO A 248 6.96 -19.44 14.88
N GLY A 249 5.87 -20.16 15.15
CA GLY A 249 5.85 -21.31 16.05
C GLY A 249 5.78 -20.98 17.54
N VAL A 250 5.64 -19.71 17.90
CA VAL A 250 5.45 -19.26 19.29
C VAL A 250 4.02 -18.76 19.48
N GLU A 251 3.32 -19.33 20.44
CA GLU A 251 1.97 -18.87 20.81
C GLU A 251 2.06 -17.47 21.43
N THR A 252 1.22 -16.58 20.94
CA THR A 252 1.05 -15.20 21.39
C THR A 252 -0.34 -15.04 21.97
N THR A 253 -0.47 -14.34 23.10
CA THR A 253 -1.78 -14.06 23.72
C THR A 253 -2.13 -12.60 23.57
N GLY A 254 -3.42 -12.32 23.45
CA GLY A 254 -3.95 -10.96 23.38
C GLY A 254 -5.38 -10.86 23.89
N ALA A 255 -5.97 -9.67 23.77
CA ALA A 255 -7.36 -9.45 24.10
C ALA A 255 -7.93 -8.31 23.28
N LEU A 256 -9.09 -8.58 22.68
CA LEU A 256 -9.96 -7.58 22.09
C LEU A 256 -10.91 -7.10 23.18
N ASP A 257 -11.09 -5.80 23.34
CA ASP A 257 -11.89 -5.19 24.41
C ASP A 257 -13.36 -4.97 24.01
N SER A 258 -13.67 -4.99 22.71
CA SER A 258 -15.02 -4.82 22.17
C SER A 258 -15.18 -5.40 20.76
N ALA A 259 -16.39 -5.34 20.20
CA ALA A 259 -16.65 -5.75 18.82
C ALA A 259 -16.10 -4.79 17.76
N GLU A 260 -15.74 -3.56 18.16
CA GLU A 260 -15.12 -2.56 17.27
C GLU A 260 -13.58 -2.61 17.35
N ASP A 261 -13.06 -3.41 18.29
CA ASP A 261 -11.63 -3.53 18.52
C ASP A 261 -10.98 -4.46 17.50
N LYS A 262 -9.71 -4.16 17.17
CA LYS A 262 -8.92 -4.96 16.24
C LYS A 262 -7.46 -4.98 16.69
N ASP A 263 -6.86 -6.16 16.61
CA ASP A 263 -5.46 -6.35 16.92
C ASP A 263 -4.70 -6.69 15.64
N THR A 264 -3.66 -5.91 15.33
CA THR A 264 -2.82 -6.13 14.15
C THR A 264 -1.41 -6.53 14.55
N TYR A 265 -0.92 -7.61 13.95
CA TYR A 265 0.43 -8.10 14.09
C TYR A 265 1.13 -8.18 12.74
N GLN A 266 2.45 -8.36 12.77
CA GLN A 266 3.23 -8.68 11.57
C GLN A 266 4.08 -9.94 11.77
N PHE A 267 4.46 -10.60 10.69
CA PHE A 267 5.48 -11.65 10.69
C PHE A 267 6.19 -11.70 9.34
N SER A 268 7.40 -12.25 9.31
CA SER A 268 8.20 -12.32 8.08
C SER A 268 8.14 -13.71 7.45
N VAL A 269 7.91 -13.74 6.14
CA VAL A 269 8.03 -14.92 5.29
C VAL A 269 9.29 -14.80 4.45
N ALA A 270 10.21 -15.76 4.60
CA ALA A 270 11.54 -15.69 3.99
C ALA A 270 11.55 -15.97 2.49
N GLU A 271 10.61 -16.77 1.98
CA GLU A 271 10.58 -17.23 0.60
C GLU A 271 9.15 -17.23 0.06
N ALA A 272 8.98 -16.74 -1.17
CA ALA A 272 7.74 -16.90 -1.93
C ALA A 272 7.40 -18.39 -2.09
N GLY A 273 6.12 -18.71 -2.06
CA GLY A 273 5.58 -20.07 -2.12
C GLY A 273 5.52 -20.79 -0.78
N ALA A 274 5.94 -20.15 0.31
CA ALA A 274 5.80 -20.72 1.64
C ALA A 274 4.32 -20.86 2.05
N VAL A 275 3.95 -22.01 2.62
CA VAL A 275 2.62 -22.23 3.19
C VAL A 275 2.61 -21.66 4.60
N VAL A 276 1.76 -20.65 4.80
CA VAL A 276 1.54 -20.01 6.10
C VAL A 276 0.24 -20.54 6.67
N ALA A 277 0.25 -20.88 7.96
CA ALA A 277 -0.96 -21.16 8.73
C ALA A 277 -1.01 -20.26 9.96
N VAL A 278 -2.16 -19.66 10.20
CA VAL A 278 -2.43 -18.84 11.38
C VAL A 278 -3.64 -19.40 12.09
N THR A 279 -3.49 -19.73 13.36
CA THR A 279 -4.56 -20.26 14.20
C THR A 279 -4.85 -19.28 15.33
N ALA A 280 -6.11 -18.89 15.47
CA ALA A 280 -6.59 -18.06 16.58
C ALA A 280 -7.69 -18.77 17.36
N SER A 281 -7.64 -18.70 18.69
CA SER A 281 -8.66 -19.29 19.58
C SER A 281 -9.09 -18.29 20.63
N ALA A 282 -10.40 -18.12 20.82
CA ALA A 282 -10.96 -17.26 21.86
C ALA A 282 -11.00 -17.97 23.21
N ASP A 283 -10.78 -17.20 24.28
CA ASP A 283 -11.06 -17.60 25.66
C ASP A 283 -12.56 -17.44 25.94
N GLY A 284 -13.35 -18.44 25.55
CA GLY A 284 -14.78 -18.52 25.85
C GLY A 284 -15.67 -18.58 24.62
N GLU A 285 -16.86 -17.99 24.72
CA GLU A 285 -17.92 -18.05 23.70
C GLU A 285 -17.88 -16.83 22.75
N ALA A 286 -16.70 -16.49 22.24
CA ALA A 286 -16.55 -15.45 21.21
C ALA A 286 -16.17 -16.08 19.87
N SER A 287 -16.65 -15.49 18.78
CA SER A 287 -16.15 -15.80 17.44
C SER A 287 -14.91 -14.95 17.15
N LEU A 288 -14.02 -15.45 16.31
CA LEU A 288 -12.85 -14.70 15.86
C LEU A 288 -12.77 -14.71 14.34
N THR A 289 -12.50 -13.53 13.78
CA THR A 289 -12.18 -13.36 12.37
C THR A 289 -10.70 -13.05 12.23
N LEU A 290 -10.02 -13.81 11.37
CA LEU A 290 -8.63 -13.60 10.98
C LEU A 290 -8.61 -13.02 9.57
N HIS A 291 -7.81 -11.97 9.39
CA HIS A 291 -7.44 -11.43 8.09
C HIS A 291 -5.92 -11.44 7.94
N ALA A 292 -5.45 -11.68 6.72
CA ALA A 292 -4.05 -11.57 6.38
C ALA A 292 -3.86 -10.82 5.05
N GLY A 293 -2.76 -10.08 4.95
CA GLY A 293 -2.34 -9.40 3.73
C GLY A 293 -0.95 -8.81 3.82
N LEU A 294 -0.59 -7.96 2.85
CA LEU A 294 0.74 -7.36 2.73
C LEU A 294 0.81 -5.96 3.34
N THR A 295 -0.33 -5.33 3.58
CA THR A 295 -0.47 -4.12 4.38
C THR A 295 -1.41 -4.37 5.57
N PRO A 296 -1.36 -3.55 6.63
CA PRO A 296 -2.31 -3.63 7.74
C PRO A 296 -3.74 -3.52 7.25
N ASP A 297 -4.68 -4.21 7.91
CA ASP A 297 -6.11 -4.23 7.57
C ASP A 297 -6.48 -4.88 6.21
N ASP A 298 -5.51 -5.26 5.38
CA ASP A 298 -5.77 -6.04 4.17
C ASP A 298 -6.52 -7.34 4.48
N GLN A 299 -7.50 -7.64 3.64
CA GLN A 299 -8.34 -8.84 3.75
C GLN A 299 -8.10 -9.83 2.61
N THR A 300 -6.89 -9.87 2.06
CA THR A 300 -6.50 -10.76 0.95
C THR A 300 -6.83 -12.22 1.26
N TRP A 301 -6.53 -12.66 2.49
CA TRP A 301 -6.98 -13.94 3.00
C TRP A 301 -7.79 -13.74 4.27
N SER A 302 -8.85 -14.53 4.43
CA SER A 302 -9.70 -14.47 5.62
C SER A 302 -10.18 -15.84 6.09
N ALA A 303 -10.37 -15.96 7.39
CA ALA A 303 -10.99 -17.11 8.02
C ALA A 303 -11.88 -16.66 9.19
N TYR A 304 -13.01 -17.34 9.35
CA TYR A 304 -13.95 -17.10 10.44
C TYR A 304 -14.06 -18.36 11.29
N GLY A 305 -13.78 -18.23 12.58
CA GLY A 305 -13.96 -19.28 13.58
C GLY A 305 -15.25 -19.04 14.37
N TYR A 306 -16.13 -20.04 14.39
CA TYR A 306 -17.33 -20.01 15.22
C TYR A 306 -16.96 -20.11 16.71
N THR A 307 -17.90 -19.74 17.58
CA THR A 307 -17.75 -19.86 19.04
C THR A 307 -17.25 -21.25 19.45
N GLU A 308 -16.27 -21.31 20.34
CA GLU A 308 -15.62 -22.55 20.82
C GLU A 308 -14.78 -23.31 19.76
N GLU A 309 -14.66 -22.80 18.53
CA GLU A 309 -13.81 -23.35 17.47
C GLU A 309 -12.67 -22.39 17.15
N ALA A 310 -11.48 -22.94 16.84
CA ALA A 310 -10.36 -22.13 16.41
C ALA A 310 -10.60 -21.59 14.99
N SER A 311 -10.32 -20.31 14.76
CA SER A 311 -10.20 -19.78 13.41
C SER A 311 -8.86 -20.21 12.83
N VAL A 312 -8.88 -20.91 11.69
CA VAL A 312 -7.67 -21.41 11.02
C VAL A 312 -7.60 -20.82 9.62
N LEU A 313 -6.62 -19.95 9.42
CA LEU A 313 -6.30 -19.36 8.13
C LEU A 313 -5.07 -20.06 7.56
N GLU A 314 -5.14 -20.57 6.34
CA GLU A 314 -4.00 -21.15 5.64
C GLU A 314 -3.92 -20.56 4.23
N PHE A 315 -2.72 -20.17 3.80
CA PHE A 315 -2.49 -19.62 2.45
C PHE A 315 -1.06 -19.88 1.98
N VAL A 316 -0.83 -19.74 0.68
CA VAL A 316 0.50 -19.74 0.09
C VAL A 316 0.95 -18.30 -0.10
N ALA A 317 2.08 -17.93 0.49
CA ALA A 317 2.65 -16.59 0.39
C ALA A 317 3.12 -16.32 -1.06
N PRO A 318 2.54 -15.36 -1.80
CA PRO A 318 2.94 -15.07 -3.17
C PRO A 318 4.35 -14.49 -3.30
N VAL A 319 4.81 -13.77 -2.27
CA VAL A 319 6.11 -13.10 -2.22
C VAL A 319 6.82 -13.38 -0.90
N ALA A 320 8.13 -13.17 -0.87
CA ALA A 320 8.85 -13.05 0.40
C ALA A 320 8.65 -11.64 0.94
N GLY A 321 8.49 -11.49 2.25
CA GLY A 321 8.25 -10.18 2.84
C GLY A 321 7.57 -10.22 4.20
N VAL A 322 7.09 -9.06 4.62
CA VAL A 322 6.31 -8.89 5.85
C VAL A 322 4.84 -9.06 5.50
N TYR A 323 4.14 -9.85 6.31
CA TYR A 323 2.71 -10.06 6.24
C TYR A 323 2.07 -9.55 7.52
N TYR A 324 0.89 -8.97 7.40
CA TYR A 324 0.10 -8.48 8.52
C TYR A 324 -1.06 -9.43 8.81
N ILE A 325 -1.31 -9.67 10.10
CA ILE A 325 -2.45 -10.44 10.60
C ILE A 325 -3.32 -9.53 11.42
N THR A 326 -4.58 -9.37 11.03
CA THR A 326 -5.57 -8.60 11.77
C THR A 326 -6.59 -9.54 12.37
N LEU A 327 -6.83 -9.41 13.67
CA LEU A 327 -7.80 -10.20 14.43
C LEU A 327 -8.96 -9.31 14.87
N GLN A 328 -10.18 -9.82 14.74
CA GLN A 328 -11.43 -9.14 15.13
C GLN A 328 -12.41 -10.12 15.79
N THR A 329 -13.38 -9.59 16.51
CA THR A 329 -14.48 -10.36 17.13
C THR A 329 -15.82 -9.67 16.91
N ASP A 330 -16.90 -10.45 16.84
CA ASP A 330 -18.27 -9.92 16.87
C ASP A 330 -18.84 -9.80 18.30
N ALA A 331 -18.04 -10.16 19.31
CA ALA A 331 -18.43 -10.11 20.71
C ALA A 331 -18.40 -8.66 21.24
N GLU A 332 -19.56 -8.12 21.60
CA GLU A 332 -19.71 -6.76 22.17
C GLU A 332 -18.78 -6.47 23.36
N ALA A 333 -18.48 -7.49 24.16
CA ALA A 333 -17.61 -7.38 25.33
C ALA A 333 -16.15 -7.74 25.05
N GLY A 334 -15.80 -8.01 23.79
CA GLY A 334 -14.48 -8.47 23.41
C GLY A 334 -14.20 -9.93 23.81
N SER A 335 -12.95 -10.35 23.68
CA SER A 335 -12.46 -11.65 24.14
C SER A 335 -10.94 -11.67 24.23
N ALA A 336 -10.41 -12.34 25.27
CA ALA A 336 -9.02 -12.77 25.27
C ALA A 336 -8.81 -13.90 24.24
N TYR A 337 -7.62 -14.02 23.68
CA TYR A 337 -7.34 -15.03 22.68
C TYR A 337 -5.89 -15.51 22.70
N THR A 338 -5.67 -16.65 22.04
CA THR A 338 -4.36 -17.15 21.64
C THR A 338 -4.21 -17.10 20.13
N LEU A 339 -3.01 -16.77 19.65
CA LEU A 339 -2.65 -16.65 18.24
C LEU A 339 -1.33 -17.37 17.98
N LEU A 340 -1.30 -18.19 16.93
CA LEU A 340 -0.11 -18.92 16.51
C LEU A 340 0.05 -18.80 14.99
N ALA A 341 1.15 -18.21 14.55
CA ALA A 341 1.57 -18.20 13.15
C ALA A 341 2.65 -19.26 12.91
N GLU A 342 2.51 -20.04 11.85
CA GLU A 342 3.44 -21.10 11.46
C GLU A 342 3.75 -21.03 9.96
N VAL A 343 5.02 -21.28 9.61
CA VAL A 343 5.44 -21.54 8.23
C VAL A 343 5.60 -23.05 8.05
N LYS A 344 4.64 -23.69 7.37
CA LYS A 344 4.55 -25.15 7.22
C LYS A 344 5.50 -25.75 6.18
N GLY A 345 6.26 -24.92 5.48
CA GLY A 345 7.19 -25.31 4.42
C GLY A 345 6.83 -24.69 3.08
N GLN A 346 7.31 -25.27 1.98
CA GLN A 346 7.01 -24.80 0.62
C GLN A 346 5.79 -25.52 0.04
N ALA A 347 4.94 -24.79 -0.67
CA ALA A 347 3.85 -25.36 -1.44
C ALA A 347 4.39 -26.32 -2.52
N ALA A 348 3.62 -27.36 -2.82
CA ALA A 348 4.05 -28.34 -3.81
C ALA A 348 4.01 -27.75 -5.23
N THR A 349 4.96 -28.10 -6.08
CA THR A 349 4.89 -27.73 -7.50
C THR A 349 3.80 -28.54 -8.20
N LEU A 350 2.93 -27.88 -8.95
CA LEU A 350 1.98 -28.50 -9.87
C LEU A 350 2.58 -28.55 -11.28
N PRO A 351 3.04 -29.71 -11.75
CA PRO A 351 3.58 -29.84 -13.11
C PRO A 351 2.49 -29.66 -14.18
N LEU A 352 2.87 -29.06 -15.31
CA LEU A 352 2.06 -29.06 -16.52
C LEU A 352 1.97 -30.47 -17.12
N ASP A 353 0.83 -30.81 -17.70
CA ASP A 353 0.53 -32.05 -18.42
C ASP A 353 0.65 -33.35 -17.61
N GLU A 354 0.82 -33.28 -16.29
CA GLU A 354 0.92 -34.44 -15.41
C GLU A 354 -0.19 -34.45 -14.34
N PRO A 355 -1.09 -35.45 -14.34
CA PRO A 355 -2.09 -35.61 -13.30
C PRO A 355 -1.42 -35.85 -11.93
N THR A 356 -1.64 -34.94 -11.00
CA THR A 356 -1.02 -34.91 -9.68
C THR A 356 -2.04 -35.29 -8.62
N PRO A 357 -1.82 -36.37 -7.82
CA PRO A 357 -2.69 -36.69 -6.71
C PRO A 357 -2.50 -35.69 -5.56
N GLY A 358 -3.59 -35.30 -4.91
CA GLY A 358 -3.60 -34.39 -3.77
C GLY A 358 -4.61 -34.81 -2.73
N THR A 359 -4.56 -34.16 -1.58
CA THR A 359 -5.52 -34.34 -0.48
C THR A 359 -5.72 -32.99 0.19
N VAL A 360 -6.95 -32.69 0.61
CA VAL A 360 -7.29 -31.49 1.39
C VAL A 360 -8.09 -31.92 2.61
N ALA A 361 -7.80 -31.31 3.76
CA ALA A 361 -8.56 -31.54 4.99
C ALA A 361 -9.90 -30.79 4.93
N GLY A 362 -10.92 -31.29 5.64
CA GLY A 362 -12.17 -30.55 5.80
C GLY A 362 -11.93 -29.23 6.54
N GLY A 363 -12.50 -28.14 6.05
CA GLY A 363 -12.21 -26.78 6.55
C GLY A 363 -10.85 -26.21 6.11
N GLY A 364 -10.01 -27.01 5.46
CA GLY A 364 -8.63 -26.65 5.11
C GLY A 364 -8.44 -26.25 3.65
N ARG A 365 -7.21 -25.87 3.32
CA ARG A 365 -6.76 -25.52 1.97
C ARG A 365 -5.56 -26.35 1.58
N THR A 366 -5.30 -26.48 0.28
CA THR A 366 -4.06 -27.09 -0.24
C THR A 366 -3.62 -26.31 -1.45
N GLY A 367 -2.49 -25.62 -1.32
CA GLY A 367 -1.93 -24.77 -2.36
C GLY A 367 -0.80 -25.44 -3.15
N TYR A 368 -0.67 -25.02 -4.39
CA TYR A 368 0.35 -25.46 -5.34
C TYR A 368 0.98 -24.26 -6.06
N LEU A 369 2.24 -24.43 -6.47
CA LEU A 369 2.96 -23.50 -7.34
C LEU A 369 2.93 -24.02 -8.78
N LEU A 370 2.36 -23.24 -9.68
CA LEU A 370 2.33 -23.53 -11.12
C LEU A 370 3.21 -22.52 -11.86
N ASP A 371 4.31 -22.98 -12.43
CA ASP A 371 5.24 -22.15 -13.20
C ASP A 371 4.84 -22.13 -14.69
N ILE A 372 4.48 -20.96 -15.21
CA ILE A 372 4.28 -20.70 -16.63
C ILE A 372 5.54 -20.00 -17.16
N THR A 373 6.24 -20.66 -18.07
CA THR A 373 7.59 -20.23 -18.50
C THR A 373 7.61 -19.46 -19.81
N GLU A 374 6.50 -19.47 -20.55
CA GLU A 374 6.33 -18.78 -21.83
C GLU A 374 5.18 -17.77 -21.72
N PRO A 375 5.23 -16.63 -22.44
CA PRO A 375 4.13 -15.66 -22.49
C PRO A 375 2.95 -16.18 -23.32
N GLU A 376 1.85 -15.43 -23.28
CA GLU A 376 0.62 -15.64 -24.07
C GLU A 376 0.09 -17.09 -24.01
N GLN A 377 0.06 -17.66 -22.80
CA GLN A 377 -0.44 -19.02 -22.57
C GLN A 377 -1.86 -19.00 -22.03
N PHE A 378 -2.76 -19.77 -22.62
CA PHE A 378 -4.02 -20.12 -21.96
C PHE A 378 -3.76 -21.27 -20.99
N VAL A 379 -3.98 -21.02 -19.71
CA VAL A 379 -3.77 -21.98 -18.61
C VAL A 379 -5.13 -22.53 -18.19
N ILE A 380 -5.23 -23.84 -18.08
CA ILE A 380 -6.42 -24.54 -17.57
C ILE A 380 -5.99 -25.44 -16.43
N VAL A 381 -6.69 -25.36 -15.31
CA VAL A 381 -6.51 -26.29 -14.20
C VAL A 381 -7.81 -27.02 -13.95
N ALA A 382 -7.76 -28.35 -13.95
CA ALA A 382 -8.89 -29.22 -13.70
C ALA A 382 -8.69 -30.04 -12.42
N LEU A 383 -9.68 -30.02 -11.55
CA LEU A 383 -9.76 -30.79 -10.31
C LEU A 383 -10.76 -31.94 -10.46
N ALA A 384 -10.35 -33.13 -10.02
CA ALA A 384 -11.16 -34.33 -10.04
C ALA A 384 -11.11 -35.06 -8.69
N GLY A 385 -12.04 -34.70 -7.81
CA GLY A 385 -12.34 -35.33 -6.52
C GLY A 385 -13.70 -36.05 -6.51
N PRO A 386 -14.12 -36.54 -5.33
CA PRO A 386 -15.40 -37.20 -5.12
C PRO A 386 -16.56 -36.24 -5.37
N ALA A 387 -17.61 -36.69 -6.07
CA ALA A 387 -18.73 -35.84 -6.45
C ALA A 387 -19.66 -35.48 -5.27
N ASP A 388 -19.50 -36.13 -4.13
CA ASP A 388 -20.23 -35.90 -2.88
C ASP A 388 -19.47 -35.02 -1.88
N GLN A 389 -18.27 -34.56 -2.23
CA GLN A 389 -17.50 -33.59 -1.46
C GLN A 389 -17.62 -32.23 -2.14
N ASP A 390 -17.62 -31.15 -1.37
CA ASP A 390 -17.73 -29.77 -1.84
C ASP A 390 -16.33 -29.15 -1.83
N LEU A 391 -15.63 -29.22 -2.99
CA LEU A 391 -14.27 -28.72 -3.13
C LEU A 391 -14.26 -27.60 -4.14
N ASP A 392 -13.68 -26.46 -3.76
CA ASP A 392 -13.53 -25.32 -4.66
C ASP A 392 -12.10 -25.27 -5.21
N LEU A 393 -11.94 -24.69 -6.40
CA LEU A 393 -10.65 -24.52 -7.05
C LEU A 393 -10.46 -23.05 -7.42
N SER A 394 -9.28 -22.52 -7.16
CA SER A 394 -8.87 -21.20 -7.63
C SER A 394 -7.46 -21.22 -8.22
N ILE A 395 -7.20 -20.27 -9.10
CA ILE A 395 -5.89 -19.93 -9.62
C ILE A 395 -5.72 -18.41 -9.54
N ALA A 396 -4.55 -17.95 -9.12
CA ALA A 396 -4.23 -16.53 -9.04
C ALA A 396 -2.78 -16.26 -9.44
N TYR A 397 -2.56 -15.11 -10.07
CA TYR A 397 -1.25 -14.56 -10.39
C TYR A 397 -1.01 -13.31 -9.56
N TYR A 398 0.22 -13.18 -9.06
CA TYR A 398 0.63 -12.08 -8.23
C TYR A 398 1.86 -11.40 -8.82
N VAL A 399 1.87 -10.08 -8.85
CA VAL A 399 2.99 -9.23 -9.23
C VAL A 399 3.28 -8.32 -8.04
N ASP A 400 4.51 -8.36 -7.52
CA ASP A 400 4.92 -7.63 -6.32
C ASP A 400 3.98 -7.81 -5.10
N GLY A 401 3.29 -8.95 -5.06
CA GLY A 401 2.37 -9.32 -3.99
C GLY A 401 0.92 -8.90 -4.21
N GLU A 402 0.64 -8.07 -5.21
CA GLU A 402 -0.71 -7.71 -5.63
C GLU A 402 -1.30 -8.77 -6.55
N GLN A 403 -2.57 -9.12 -6.35
CA GLN A 403 -3.27 -10.07 -7.20
C GLN A 403 -3.73 -9.37 -8.50
N VAL A 404 -3.04 -9.63 -9.61
CA VAL A 404 -3.34 -8.99 -10.90
C VAL A 404 -4.27 -9.81 -11.79
N ALA A 405 -4.38 -11.12 -11.55
CA ALA A 405 -5.31 -11.98 -12.27
C ALA A 405 -5.75 -13.15 -11.40
N SER A 406 -7.03 -13.54 -11.48
CA SER A 406 -7.54 -14.74 -10.81
C SER A 406 -8.74 -15.33 -11.52
N ASP A 407 -8.93 -16.63 -11.34
CA ASP A 407 -10.16 -17.34 -11.69
C ASP A 407 -10.50 -18.36 -10.58
N SER A 408 -11.78 -18.63 -10.41
CA SER A 408 -12.27 -19.53 -9.36
C SER A 408 -13.54 -20.25 -9.80
N SER A 409 -13.68 -21.49 -9.35
CA SER A 409 -14.86 -22.32 -9.57
C SER A 409 -15.25 -23.01 -8.27
N ALA A 410 -16.53 -22.88 -7.92
CA ALA A 410 -17.11 -23.35 -6.67
C ALA A 410 -18.49 -23.97 -6.95
N THR A 411 -18.51 -25.26 -7.25
CA THR A 411 -19.74 -26.05 -7.37
C THR A 411 -19.90 -26.94 -6.16
N THR A 412 -21.10 -27.43 -5.89
CA THR A 412 -21.36 -28.34 -4.75
C THR A 412 -20.82 -29.77 -4.98
N SER A 413 -19.73 -29.93 -5.73
CA SER A 413 -19.14 -31.20 -6.10
C SER A 413 -17.61 -31.09 -6.13
N GLY A 414 -16.88 -32.18 -5.93
CA GLY A 414 -15.42 -32.11 -5.90
C GLY A 414 -14.79 -32.03 -7.28
N ARG A 415 -15.42 -31.38 -8.26
CA ARG A 415 -14.99 -31.35 -9.65
C ARG A 415 -15.10 -29.93 -10.18
N GLU A 416 -13.95 -29.32 -10.35
CA GLU A 416 -13.84 -27.91 -10.72
C GLU A 416 -12.89 -27.73 -11.90
N VAL A 417 -13.10 -26.67 -12.66
CA VAL A 417 -12.19 -26.24 -13.73
C VAL A 417 -12.08 -24.73 -13.67
N VAL A 418 -10.85 -24.23 -13.68
CA VAL A 418 -10.53 -22.80 -13.78
C VAL A 418 -9.63 -22.57 -14.97
N SER A 419 -9.61 -21.34 -15.48
CA SER A 419 -8.75 -20.94 -16.58
C SER A 419 -8.31 -19.49 -16.49
N LEU A 420 -7.08 -19.22 -16.88
CA LEU A 420 -6.53 -17.87 -16.98
C LEU A 420 -5.73 -17.70 -18.27
N PHE A 421 -5.62 -16.46 -18.73
CA PHE A 421 -4.67 -16.08 -19.77
C PHE A 421 -3.41 -15.51 -19.12
N ALA A 422 -2.29 -16.18 -19.33
CA ALA A 422 -0.99 -15.76 -18.86
C ALA A 422 -0.30 -14.93 -19.94
N GLU A 423 -0.38 -13.60 -19.80
CA GLU A 423 0.25 -12.66 -20.74
C GLU A 423 1.78 -12.73 -20.65
N THR A 424 2.31 -12.73 -19.43
CA THR A 424 3.74 -12.86 -19.15
C THR A 424 4.07 -14.20 -18.47
N PRO A 425 5.31 -14.71 -18.61
CA PRO A 425 5.80 -15.81 -17.79
C PRO A 425 5.73 -15.44 -16.31
N GLY A 426 5.32 -16.39 -15.49
CA GLY A 426 5.10 -16.12 -14.08
C GLY A 426 4.78 -17.37 -13.27
N ARG A 427 4.79 -17.19 -11.96
CA ARG A 427 4.39 -18.21 -11.00
C ARG A 427 2.98 -17.93 -10.53
N TYR A 428 2.11 -18.92 -10.71
CA TYR A 428 0.72 -18.89 -10.31
C TYR A 428 0.55 -19.72 -9.05
N ILE A 429 -0.36 -19.27 -8.18
CA ILE A 429 -0.81 -20.05 -7.03
C ILE A 429 -2.12 -20.71 -7.41
N VAL A 430 -2.18 -22.03 -7.29
CA VAL A 430 -3.39 -22.83 -7.47
C VAL A 430 -3.81 -23.34 -6.10
N GLU A 431 -5.06 -23.13 -5.70
CA GLU A 431 -5.56 -23.56 -4.39
C GLU A 431 -6.78 -24.46 -4.54
N VAL A 432 -6.78 -25.58 -3.80
CA VAL A 432 -7.95 -26.42 -3.58
C VAL A 432 -8.48 -26.13 -2.18
N ASN A 433 -9.72 -25.67 -2.08
CA ASN A 433 -10.36 -25.32 -0.83
C ASN A 433 -11.38 -26.40 -0.43
N GLY A 434 -11.24 -26.92 0.79
CA GLY A 434 -12.09 -27.94 1.39
C GLY A 434 -13.04 -27.39 2.47
N ALA A 435 -13.28 -26.08 2.52
CA ALA A 435 -14.07 -25.39 3.55
C ALA A 435 -15.43 -26.04 3.84
N TRP A 436 -16.09 -26.58 2.80
CA TRP A 436 -17.43 -27.17 2.88
C TRP A 436 -17.43 -28.71 2.77
N SER A 437 -16.25 -29.32 2.89
CA SER A 437 -16.05 -30.77 2.80
C SER A 437 -15.64 -31.39 4.14
N ASP A 438 -15.77 -32.71 4.26
CA ASP A 438 -15.16 -33.48 5.35
C ASP A 438 -13.66 -33.79 5.09
N GLY A 439 -13.10 -33.22 4.01
CA GLY A 439 -11.80 -33.56 3.45
C GLY A 439 -11.88 -34.65 2.38
N ALA A 440 -10.98 -34.58 1.40
CA ALA A 440 -11.03 -35.46 0.25
C ALA A 440 -9.66 -35.64 -0.42
N ASP A 441 -9.44 -36.85 -0.95
CA ASP A 441 -8.40 -37.10 -1.95
C ASP A 441 -8.90 -36.71 -3.34
N TYR A 442 -8.04 -36.12 -4.15
CA TYR A 442 -8.36 -35.67 -5.51
C TYR A 442 -7.18 -35.88 -6.47
N VAL A 443 -7.44 -35.67 -7.76
CA VAL A 443 -6.40 -35.53 -8.78
C VAL A 443 -6.56 -34.15 -9.42
N ILE A 444 -5.46 -33.42 -9.55
CA ILE A 444 -5.41 -32.11 -10.20
C ILE A 444 -4.50 -32.17 -11.43
N LEU A 445 -4.86 -31.46 -12.49
CA LEU A 445 -4.09 -31.39 -13.73
C LEU A 445 -4.06 -29.94 -14.22
N ALA A 446 -2.85 -29.41 -14.41
CA ALA A 446 -2.64 -28.15 -15.10
C ALA A 446 -2.24 -28.40 -16.55
N LEU A 447 -2.77 -27.59 -17.46
CA LEU A 447 -2.47 -27.58 -18.88
C LEU A 447 -2.19 -26.14 -19.28
N SER A 448 -1.27 -25.94 -20.23
CA SER A 448 -1.08 -24.65 -20.90
C SER A 448 -1.02 -24.84 -22.40
N GLY A 449 -1.44 -23.84 -23.15
CA GLY A 449 -1.28 -23.81 -24.59
C GLY A 449 -1.13 -22.39 -25.10
N ALA A 450 -0.25 -22.20 -26.09
CA ALA A 450 -0.06 -20.89 -26.69
C ALA A 450 -1.36 -20.41 -27.33
N LEU A 451 -1.69 -19.12 -27.15
CA LEU A 451 -2.86 -18.51 -27.76
C LEU A 451 -2.88 -18.74 -29.27
N ALA A 452 -1.73 -18.61 -29.93
CA ALA A 452 -1.56 -18.88 -31.36
C ALA A 452 -2.02 -20.29 -31.78
N ASP A 453 -1.77 -21.31 -30.96
CA ASP A 453 -2.17 -22.69 -31.24
C ASP A 453 -3.68 -22.88 -31.09
N MET A 454 -4.31 -22.19 -30.13
CA MET A 454 -5.76 -22.23 -29.92
C MET A 454 -6.54 -21.47 -31.00
N MET A 455 -5.97 -20.37 -31.47
CA MET A 455 -6.46 -19.54 -32.55
C MET A 455 -6.33 -20.23 -33.93
N GLY A 456 -5.42 -21.20 -34.06
CA GLY A 456 -5.03 -21.84 -35.31
C GLY A 456 -4.45 -20.84 -36.32
N ASP A 457 -4.21 -21.27 -37.56
CA ASP A 457 -3.79 -20.38 -38.68
C ASP A 457 -4.77 -19.23 -38.98
N ASN A 458 -5.87 -19.11 -38.23
CA ASN A 458 -6.98 -18.19 -38.47
C ASN A 458 -7.10 -17.06 -37.46
N ALA A 459 -6.15 -16.88 -36.55
CA ALA A 459 -6.09 -15.65 -35.76
C ALA A 459 -4.67 -15.11 -35.62
N ALA A 460 -4.19 -14.55 -36.72
CA ALA A 460 -3.68 -13.21 -36.56
C ALA A 460 -4.89 -12.32 -36.20
N PRO A 461 -4.87 -11.49 -35.12
CA PRO A 461 -5.70 -10.30 -35.13
C PRO A 461 -5.44 -9.66 -36.49
N ALA A 462 -6.49 -9.30 -37.24
CA ALA A 462 -6.38 -8.87 -38.64
C ALA A 462 -5.13 -8.01 -38.78
N ALA A 463 -4.04 -8.61 -39.29
CA ALA A 463 -2.75 -7.94 -39.29
C ALA A 463 -3.03 -6.64 -40.01
N ALA A 464 -2.84 -5.51 -39.31
CA ALA A 464 -2.96 -4.20 -39.92
C ALA A 464 -2.23 -4.32 -41.26
N ALA A 465 -2.98 -4.15 -42.36
CA ALA A 465 -2.50 -4.52 -43.67
C ALA A 465 -1.12 -3.89 -43.83
N THR A 466 -0.08 -4.71 -44.05
CA THR A 466 1.30 -4.23 -44.02
C THR A 466 1.39 -3.06 -44.99
N PRO A 467 1.66 -1.84 -44.50
CA PRO A 467 1.49 -0.66 -45.32
C PRO A 467 2.46 -0.77 -46.49
N THR A 468 1.97 -0.52 -47.71
CA THR A 468 2.77 -0.73 -48.91
C THR A 468 3.36 0.61 -49.34
N PRO A 469 4.69 0.72 -49.55
CA PRO A 469 5.28 1.96 -50.01
C PRO A 469 4.67 2.42 -51.34
N ASN A 470 4.57 3.73 -51.52
CA ASN A 470 4.08 4.34 -52.74
C ASN A 470 5.05 4.08 -53.92
N SER A 471 4.68 4.51 -55.13
CA SER A 471 5.51 4.29 -56.33
C SER A 471 6.90 4.95 -56.29
N GLU A 472 7.15 5.83 -55.32
CA GLU A 472 8.42 6.53 -55.11
C GLU A 472 9.25 5.92 -53.97
N GLY A 473 8.74 4.91 -53.27
CA GLY A 473 9.43 4.21 -52.18
C GLY A 473 9.18 4.78 -50.78
N GLU A 474 8.30 5.77 -50.66
CA GLU A 474 7.90 6.35 -49.37
C GLU A 474 6.73 5.58 -48.76
N LEU A 475 6.81 5.32 -47.46
CA LEU A 475 5.85 4.56 -46.67
C LEU A 475 5.32 5.43 -45.54
N GLU A 476 3.99 5.46 -45.40
CA GLU A 476 3.27 6.02 -44.25
C GLU A 476 2.68 4.87 -43.44
N GLN A 477 2.93 4.86 -42.14
CA GLN A 477 2.46 3.80 -41.25
C GLN A 477 2.15 4.34 -39.85
N TRP A 478 1.14 3.77 -39.22
CA TRP A 478 0.81 4.03 -37.82
C TRP A 478 1.60 3.11 -36.90
N ALA A 479 1.80 3.54 -35.66
CA ALA A 479 2.34 2.68 -34.63
C ALA A 479 1.47 1.42 -34.46
N VAL A 480 2.10 0.29 -34.20
CA VAL A 480 1.45 -1.02 -33.98
C VAL A 480 1.57 -1.51 -32.54
N ALA A 481 2.44 -0.88 -31.76
CA ALA A 481 2.56 -1.06 -30.32
C ALA A 481 3.14 0.22 -29.71
N ALA A 482 2.84 0.47 -28.44
CA ALA A 482 3.42 1.56 -27.69
C ALA A 482 3.65 1.18 -26.22
N GLU A 483 4.65 1.79 -25.59
CA GLU A 483 4.96 1.71 -24.17
C GLU A 483 5.25 3.13 -23.66
N ALA A 484 4.74 3.48 -22.48
CA ALA A 484 4.97 4.78 -21.87
C ALA A 484 5.74 4.66 -20.56
N SER A 485 6.33 5.75 -20.08
CA SER A 485 6.89 5.83 -18.72
C SER A 485 5.81 5.70 -17.65
N SER A 486 4.61 6.19 -17.95
CA SER A 486 3.39 6.01 -17.17
C SER A 486 2.15 6.13 -18.06
N GLU A 487 1.03 5.59 -17.61
CA GLU A 487 -0.27 5.70 -18.28
C GLU A 487 -1.39 5.84 -17.26
N TYR A 488 -2.48 6.50 -17.66
CA TYR A 488 -3.60 6.79 -16.75
C TYR A 488 -4.33 5.51 -16.29
N SER A 489 -4.53 4.54 -17.17
CA SER A 489 -5.01 3.20 -16.84
C SER A 489 -4.63 2.18 -17.91
N ASP A 490 -4.74 0.88 -17.60
CA ASP A 490 -4.31 -0.22 -18.47
C ASP A 490 -5.15 -0.36 -19.76
N ASP A 491 -6.42 0.07 -19.72
CA ASP A 491 -7.36 -0.04 -20.85
C ASP A 491 -7.66 1.32 -21.50
N SER A 492 -8.10 2.30 -20.70
CA SER A 492 -8.49 3.64 -21.17
C SER A 492 -7.33 4.61 -20.95
N TRP A 493 -7.05 5.44 -21.94
CA TRP A 493 -5.87 6.30 -21.95
C TRP A 493 -4.51 5.58 -21.79
N SER A 494 -4.46 4.28 -22.10
CA SER A 494 -3.22 3.50 -22.10
C SER A 494 -2.30 3.89 -23.25
N ALA A 495 -1.02 3.54 -23.17
CA ALA A 495 -0.04 3.77 -24.24
C ALA A 495 -0.51 3.20 -25.58
N GLN A 496 -1.21 2.06 -25.55
CA GLN A 496 -1.73 1.40 -26.74
C GLN A 496 -2.80 2.22 -27.47
N GLN A 497 -3.43 3.18 -26.80
CA GLN A 497 -4.37 4.10 -27.45
C GLN A 497 -3.69 4.99 -28.49
N ALA A 498 -2.38 5.27 -28.37
CA ALA A 498 -1.62 6.03 -29.37
C ALA A 498 -1.26 5.23 -30.66
N THR A 499 -1.81 4.02 -30.82
CA THR A 499 -1.54 3.12 -31.95
C THR A 499 -2.69 3.09 -32.96
N GLY A 500 -2.39 2.73 -34.21
CA GLY A 500 -3.40 2.69 -35.27
C GLY A 500 -3.79 4.07 -35.82
N GLU A 501 -4.91 4.11 -36.55
CA GLU A 501 -5.47 5.36 -37.08
C GLU A 501 -6.14 6.16 -35.95
N PRO A 502 -6.04 7.51 -35.96
CA PRO A 502 -6.71 8.39 -34.99
C PRO A 502 -8.19 8.05 -34.91
N ASN A 503 -8.68 7.79 -33.71
CA ASN A 503 -10.02 7.25 -33.48
C ASN A 503 -10.85 8.05 -32.46
N THR A 504 -10.30 9.11 -31.89
CA THR A 504 -11.00 10.02 -30.98
C THR A 504 -12.23 10.64 -31.66
N THR A 505 -13.33 10.72 -30.90
CA THR A 505 -14.67 11.00 -31.48
C THR A 505 -15.11 12.46 -31.35
N GLY A 506 -14.32 13.29 -30.66
CA GLY A 506 -14.62 14.69 -30.38
C GLY A 506 -13.38 15.49 -30.02
N ILE A 507 -13.59 16.75 -29.62
CA ILE A 507 -12.56 17.61 -29.07
C ILE A 507 -12.57 17.41 -27.55
N GLY A 508 -11.39 17.21 -26.96
CA GLY A 508 -11.23 17.07 -25.53
C GLY A 508 -10.82 15.67 -25.11
N ASP A 509 -10.87 15.46 -23.80
CA ASP A 509 -10.62 14.20 -23.11
C ASP A 509 -11.41 13.02 -23.73
N ASP A 510 -10.68 12.03 -24.25
CA ASP A 510 -11.24 10.83 -24.88
C ASP A 510 -10.42 9.58 -24.49
N PRO A 511 -11.05 8.53 -23.93
CA PRO A 511 -10.35 7.33 -23.45
C PRO A 511 -9.62 6.53 -24.53
N ASN A 512 -9.80 6.89 -25.81
CA ASN A 512 -9.08 6.30 -26.93
C ASN A 512 -7.81 7.07 -27.34
N ALA A 513 -7.28 7.98 -26.49
CA ALA A 513 -5.98 8.62 -26.65
C ALA A 513 -5.08 8.37 -25.43
N TRP A 514 -3.76 8.22 -25.60
CA TRP A 514 -2.85 8.04 -24.46
C TRP A 514 -2.80 9.31 -23.60
N ALA A 515 -2.80 9.13 -22.27
CA ALA A 515 -2.45 10.15 -21.29
C ALA A 515 -1.52 9.55 -20.22
N ALA A 516 -0.66 10.37 -19.62
CA ALA A 516 0.21 9.97 -18.51
C ALA A 516 -0.59 9.55 -17.25
N GLN A 517 0.07 9.02 -16.23
CA GLN A 517 -0.59 8.70 -14.96
C GLN A 517 -0.96 9.93 -14.13
N PHE A 518 -0.21 11.03 -14.27
CA PHE A 518 -0.43 12.28 -13.55
C PHE A 518 -0.24 13.48 -14.48
N ALA A 519 -1.23 14.38 -14.50
CA ALA A 519 -1.11 15.66 -15.18
C ALA A 519 -0.17 16.61 -14.44
N ASP A 520 0.46 17.52 -15.17
CA ASP A 520 1.22 18.67 -14.64
C ASP A 520 2.42 18.32 -13.72
N LEU A 521 2.83 17.05 -13.64
CA LEU A 521 3.78 16.59 -12.63
C LEU A 521 5.22 16.57 -13.13
N MET A 522 5.50 15.82 -14.20
CA MET A 522 6.86 15.57 -14.67
C MET A 522 6.96 15.39 -16.20
N GLU A 523 8.17 15.11 -16.67
CA GLU A 523 8.43 14.74 -18.05
C GLU A 523 8.17 13.24 -18.25
N GLU A 524 7.39 12.91 -19.26
CA GLU A 524 7.00 11.55 -19.62
C GLU A 524 7.58 11.17 -20.98
N THR A 525 7.67 9.87 -21.24
CA THR A 525 8.12 9.31 -22.52
C THR A 525 7.11 8.33 -23.07
N LEU A 526 6.84 8.43 -24.36
CA LEU A 526 6.01 7.48 -25.12
C LEU A 526 6.84 6.87 -26.25
N VAL A 527 7.13 5.58 -26.17
CA VAL A 527 7.86 4.80 -27.15
C VAL A 527 6.87 4.08 -28.05
N LEU A 528 7.02 4.24 -29.36
CA LEU A 528 6.13 3.69 -30.38
C LEU A 528 6.91 2.79 -31.33
N VAL A 529 6.34 1.62 -31.63
CA VAL A 529 6.90 0.61 -32.52
C VAL A 529 6.08 0.55 -33.82
N TYR A 530 6.77 0.39 -34.95
CA TYR A 530 6.18 0.37 -36.27
C TYR A 530 6.42 -0.97 -36.98
N ALA A 531 5.55 -1.32 -37.93
CA ALA A 531 5.62 -2.62 -38.61
C ALA A 531 6.84 -2.76 -39.54
N GLN A 532 7.35 -1.65 -40.08
CA GLN A 532 8.46 -1.66 -41.03
C GLN A 532 9.47 -0.54 -40.74
N ALA A 533 10.75 -0.90 -40.67
CA ALA A 533 11.80 0.10 -40.55
C ALA A 533 11.90 0.98 -41.81
N VAL A 534 11.94 2.29 -41.62
CA VAL A 534 12.10 3.30 -42.69
C VAL A 534 13.13 4.34 -42.31
N ILE A 535 13.74 5.00 -43.30
CA ILE A 535 14.53 6.21 -43.04
C ILE A 535 13.54 7.37 -42.84
N PRO A 536 13.37 7.91 -41.62
CA PRO A 536 12.32 8.87 -41.31
C PRO A 536 12.45 10.16 -42.15
N THR A 537 11.37 10.54 -42.81
CA THR A 537 11.21 11.82 -43.52
C THR A 537 10.18 12.71 -42.85
N GLY A 538 9.29 12.16 -42.02
CA GLY A 538 8.33 12.89 -41.21
C GLY A 538 7.73 12.03 -40.10
N ILE A 539 7.26 12.69 -39.04
CA ILE A 539 6.47 12.09 -37.96
C ILE A 539 5.25 13.00 -37.77
N GLU A 540 4.04 12.45 -37.72
CA GLU A 540 2.80 13.18 -37.41
C GLU A 540 2.27 12.69 -36.06
N ILE A 541 2.11 13.59 -35.10
CA ILE A 541 1.62 13.32 -33.75
C ILE A 541 0.23 13.95 -33.64
N HIS A 542 -0.79 13.13 -33.43
CA HIS A 542 -2.17 13.57 -33.29
C HIS A 542 -2.46 13.86 -31.81
N GLU A 543 -2.61 15.13 -31.47
CA GLU A 543 -2.87 15.61 -30.11
C GLU A 543 -4.37 15.90 -29.95
N SER A 544 -5.07 15.13 -29.10
CA SER A 544 -6.54 15.21 -28.93
C SER A 544 -6.98 16.11 -27.76
N TYR A 545 -6.10 16.32 -26.78
CA TYR A 545 -6.38 17.18 -25.63
C TYR A 545 -5.12 17.88 -25.13
N ASN A 546 -5.26 19.18 -24.82
CA ASN A 546 -4.19 20.10 -24.46
C ASN A 546 -2.88 19.95 -25.29
N PRO A 547 -2.91 20.15 -26.63
CA PRO A 547 -1.73 20.07 -27.48
C PRO A 547 -0.59 21.02 -27.09
N GLY A 548 0.65 20.65 -27.42
CA GLY A 548 1.84 21.49 -27.30
C GLY A 548 2.87 21.04 -26.26
N ALA A 549 2.67 19.90 -25.61
CA ALA A 549 3.54 19.41 -24.54
C ALA A 549 4.77 18.63 -25.03
N ILE A 550 4.85 18.28 -26.33
CA ILE A 550 6.00 17.57 -26.89
C ILE A 550 7.25 18.45 -26.91
N THR A 551 8.33 18.01 -26.26
CA THR A 551 9.62 18.74 -26.19
C THR A 551 10.75 18.08 -26.95
N LYS A 552 10.64 16.78 -27.25
CA LYS A 552 11.68 16.00 -27.94
C LYS A 552 11.09 14.84 -28.72
N ILE A 553 11.69 14.54 -29.87
CA ILE A 553 11.42 13.35 -30.68
C ILE A 553 12.76 12.66 -30.97
N GLU A 554 12.83 11.40 -30.63
CA GLU A 554 13.99 10.53 -30.83
C GLU A 554 13.61 9.32 -31.68
N VAL A 555 14.59 8.76 -32.39
CA VAL A 555 14.46 7.48 -33.10
C VAL A 555 15.58 6.54 -32.70
N LEU A 556 15.31 5.24 -32.65
CA LEU A 556 16.33 4.25 -32.27
C LEU A 556 17.22 3.92 -33.48
N ASP A 557 18.54 4.05 -33.32
CA ASP A 557 19.51 3.55 -34.31
C ASP A 557 19.76 2.05 -34.09
N PRO A 558 19.29 1.16 -34.98
CA PRO A 558 19.44 -0.29 -34.80
C PRO A 558 20.89 -0.76 -34.89
N ASN A 559 21.81 0.09 -35.39
CA ASN A 559 23.24 -0.27 -35.50
C ASN A 559 24.00 -0.03 -34.19
N THR A 560 23.53 0.90 -33.36
CA THR A 560 24.21 1.32 -32.14
C THR A 560 23.39 1.11 -30.87
N ASP A 561 22.10 0.79 -31.01
CA ASP A 561 21.14 0.63 -29.92
C ASP A 561 21.02 1.90 -29.06
N ALA A 562 21.12 3.06 -29.72
CA ALA A 562 21.08 4.38 -29.09
C ALA A 562 19.95 5.22 -29.67
N TRP A 563 19.27 5.96 -28.78
CA TRP A 563 18.29 6.96 -29.15
C TRP A 563 18.97 8.18 -29.76
N VAL A 564 18.55 8.56 -30.96
CA VAL A 564 19.05 9.71 -31.71
C VAL A 564 17.96 10.78 -31.75
N VAL A 565 18.25 11.95 -31.19
CA VAL A 565 17.36 13.12 -31.23
C VAL A 565 17.23 13.60 -32.68
N VAL A 566 16.00 13.53 -33.22
CA VAL A 566 15.66 14.05 -34.55
C VAL A 566 14.95 15.40 -34.46
N TRP A 567 14.34 15.72 -33.33
CA TRP A 567 13.80 17.04 -33.04
C TRP A 567 13.83 17.34 -31.53
N GLU A 568 14.09 18.59 -31.16
CA GLU A 568 14.03 19.08 -29.78
C GLU A 568 13.66 20.57 -29.82
N GLY A 569 12.67 20.99 -29.03
CA GLY A 569 12.17 22.35 -29.05
C GLY A 569 10.85 22.54 -28.31
N GLU A 570 10.16 23.63 -28.63
CA GLU A 570 8.80 23.92 -28.16
C GLU A 570 7.84 23.66 -29.32
N ALA A 571 6.81 22.83 -29.10
CA ALA A 571 5.80 22.54 -30.11
C ALA A 571 4.95 23.80 -30.38
N ASP A 572 4.63 24.05 -31.65
CA ASP A 572 3.86 25.22 -32.08
C ASP A 572 2.34 25.02 -32.06
N THR A 573 1.88 23.92 -31.44
CA THR A 573 0.48 23.52 -31.28
C THR A 573 -0.15 23.98 -29.95
N ALA A 574 0.62 24.63 -29.08
CA ALA A 574 0.16 25.13 -27.79
C ALA A 574 -1.06 26.07 -27.91
N GLY A 575 -2.16 25.71 -27.23
CA GLY A 575 -3.41 26.47 -27.20
C GLY A 575 -4.38 26.16 -28.33
N GLU A 576 -4.10 25.16 -29.18
CA GLU A 576 -5.09 24.57 -30.07
C GLU A 576 -6.03 23.63 -29.30
N GLU A 577 -7.22 23.36 -29.84
CA GLU A 577 -8.19 22.43 -29.22
C GLU A 577 -7.88 20.96 -29.56
N VAL A 578 -7.34 20.72 -30.76
CA VAL A 578 -6.78 19.47 -31.28
C VAL A 578 -5.73 19.85 -32.32
N ALA A 579 -4.65 19.08 -32.46
CA ALA A 579 -3.57 19.41 -33.39
C ALA A 579 -2.97 18.17 -34.05
N VAL A 580 -2.29 18.38 -35.19
CA VAL A 580 -1.38 17.39 -35.77
C VAL A 580 0.01 18.02 -35.80
N PHE A 581 0.83 17.67 -34.82
CA PHE A 581 2.18 18.19 -34.71
C PHE A 581 3.13 17.40 -35.62
N SER A 582 3.80 18.10 -36.53
CA SER A 582 4.75 17.50 -37.47
C SER A 582 5.94 18.42 -37.73
N PRO A 583 6.95 18.42 -36.84
CA PRO A 583 8.10 19.30 -36.97
C PRO A 583 9.08 18.81 -38.05
N ALA A 584 9.93 19.73 -38.53
CA ALA A 584 11.02 19.36 -39.41
C ALA A 584 12.08 18.53 -38.66
N LEU A 585 12.34 17.31 -39.13
CA LEU A 585 13.29 16.38 -38.52
C LEU A 585 14.74 16.65 -38.96
N THR A 586 15.68 16.41 -38.05
CA THR A 586 17.10 16.27 -38.35
C THR A 586 17.30 14.94 -39.09
N PRO A 587 17.82 14.94 -40.33
CA PRO A 587 17.94 13.72 -41.11
C PRO A 587 18.90 12.70 -40.48
N VAL A 588 18.51 11.42 -40.56
CA VAL A 588 19.35 10.25 -40.22
C VAL A 588 19.63 9.41 -41.48
N ASP A 589 20.64 8.55 -41.43
CA ASP A 589 21.08 7.69 -42.54
C ASP A 589 20.85 6.19 -42.30
N PHE A 590 20.00 5.85 -41.33
CA PHE A 590 19.59 4.49 -41.01
C PHE A 590 18.06 4.37 -41.00
N ALA A 591 17.56 3.17 -41.26
CA ALA A 591 16.14 2.84 -41.12
C ALA A 591 15.82 2.51 -39.65
N THR A 592 14.66 2.96 -39.16
CA THR A 592 14.18 2.73 -37.80
C THR A 592 12.69 2.38 -37.82
N ASP A 593 12.29 1.54 -36.88
CA ASP A 593 10.92 1.15 -36.60
C ASP A 593 10.49 1.60 -35.20
N GLN A 594 11.24 2.49 -34.54
CA GLN A 594 10.96 2.97 -33.20
C GLN A 594 11.14 4.47 -33.07
N VAL A 595 10.11 5.12 -32.50
CA VAL A 595 10.08 6.55 -32.20
C VAL A 595 9.84 6.71 -30.70
N ARG A 596 10.56 7.61 -30.04
CA ARG A 596 10.27 8.02 -28.66
C ARG A 596 9.91 9.49 -28.64
N LEU A 597 8.75 9.79 -28.08
CA LEU A 597 8.33 11.14 -27.74
C LEU A 597 8.72 11.45 -26.31
N THR A 598 9.04 12.71 -26.05
CA THR A 598 9.15 13.26 -24.70
C THR A 598 8.09 14.33 -24.54
N VAL A 599 7.28 14.19 -23.50
CA VAL A 599 6.13 15.06 -23.20
C VAL A 599 6.38 15.72 -21.86
N ASN A 600 6.39 17.04 -21.82
CA ASN A 600 6.61 17.80 -20.59
C ASN A 600 5.26 18.24 -20.04
N GLU A 601 4.64 17.40 -19.21
CA GLU A 601 3.27 17.62 -18.69
C GLU A 601 3.10 19.01 -18.03
N PRO A 602 4.03 19.51 -17.18
CA PRO A 602 3.92 20.87 -16.62
C PRO A 602 3.92 22.02 -17.63
N LEU A 603 4.30 21.80 -18.90
CA LEU A 603 4.40 22.85 -19.90
C LEU A 603 3.03 23.36 -20.36
N ILE A 604 2.05 22.46 -20.46
CA ILE A 604 0.69 22.76 -20.90
C ILE A 604 -0.29 22.23 -19.84
N THR A 605 -0.86 23.15 -19.06
CA THR A 605 -1.72 22.80 -17.91
C THR A 605 -2.87 21.87 -18.27
N GLY A 606 -2.99 20.76 -17.53
CA GLY A 606 -3.99 19.71 -17.72
C GLY A 606 -3.42 18.48 -18.41
N TRP A 607 -4.28 17.48 -18.66
CA TRP A 607 -3.88 16.24 -19.33
C TRP A 607 -3.49 16.49 -20.79
N ASN A 608 -2.30 16.06 -21.20
CA ASN A 608 -1.87 16.08 -22.60
C ASN A 608 -2.15 14.72 -23.23
N GLU A 609 -2.96 14.69 -24.28
CA GLU A 609 -3.41 13.43 -24.89
C GLU A 609 -2.90 13.24 -26.32
N ILE A 610 -2.42 12.02 -26.61
CA ILE A 610 -1.92 11.59 -27.92
C ILE A 610 -2.80 10.46 -28.47
N ASP A 611 -3.59 10.77 -29.50
CA ASP A 611 -4.53 9.84 -30.17
C ASP A 611 -3.78 8.86 -31.08
N ALA A 612 -2.79 9.33 -31.84
CA ALA A 612 -2.05 8.47 -32.75
C ALA A 612 -0.72 9.08 -33.17
N VAL A 613 0.25 8.23 -33.52
CA VAL A 613 1.50 8.68 -34.14
C VAL A 613 1.77 7.94 -35.44
N LYS A 614 2.05 8.71 -36.49
CA LYS A 614 2.42 8.22 -37.82
C LYS A 614 3.90 8.41 -38.08
N LEU A 615 4.55 7.36 -38.59
CA LEU A 615 5.89 7.42 -39.15
C LEU A 615 5.83 7.45 -40.68
N ILE A 616 6.50 8.43 -41.26
CA ILE A 616 6.65 8.61 -42.71
C ILE A 616 8.13 8.48 -43.04
N GLY A 617 8.46 7.64 -44.01
CA GLY A 617 9.86 7.46 -44.38
C GLY A 617 10.09 6.66 -45.65
N MET A 618 11.34 6.67 -46.11
CA MET A 618 11.75 5.91 -47.29
C MET A 618 12.09 4.47 -46.89
N VAL A 619 11.51 3.51 -47.61
CA VAL A 619 11.88 2.09 -47.50
C VAL A 619 13.17 1.86 -48.28
N GLU A 620 14.12 1.13 -47.70
CA GLU A 620 15.37 0.73 -48.38
C GLU A 620 15.17 -0.29 -49.52
#